data_AF-V2US77-F1
#
_entry.id   AF-V2US77-F1
#
_cell.length_a   1.000
_cell.length_b   1.000
_cell.length_c   1.000
_cell.angle_alpha   90.00
_cell.angle_beta   90.00
_cell.angle_gamma   90.00
#
_symmetry.space_group_name_H-M   'P 1'
#
loop_
_entity.id
_entity.type
_entity.pdbx_description
1 polymer ?
#
loop_
_entity_poly.entity_id
_entity_poly.type
_entity_poly.pdbx_seq_one_letter_code
_entity_poly.pdbx_strand_id
1 'polypeptide(L)'
;MMQCFSRILLPAFMLAGSLSLVACQKQPEHISSATTTSSAAMHTASEVSIPQNIRPFTTTPDDAHDIQQLDNFNRTFHDMTQDMRTELEQLKQYNQLTPEFVEQRKQDQIHSALNMLKDLDLKTEQGRYIQGMMYDYWDQLQHKKAGEKVDKTPVIQATQQLEYWKAHTANTNPAS
;
A
#
# COMPACT_ATOMS: atom_id res chain seq x y z
N MET A 1 -9.16 -53.19 14.02
CA MET A 1 -7.95 -53.72 13.35
C MET A 1 -7.78 -52.87 12.08
N MET A 2 -6.70 -52.18 11.75
CA MET A 2 -5.32 -52.08 12.24
C MET A 2 -4.85 -50.63 12.05
N GLN A 3 -3.97 -50.18 12.94
CA GLN A 3 -3.16 -48.98 12.80
C GLN A 3 -2.04 -49.24 11.77
N CYS A 4 -1.50 -48.21 11.12
CA CYS A 4 -0.04 -48.02 11.04
C CYS A 4 0.36 -46.64 10.49
N PHE A 5 1.44 -46.14 11.10
CA PHE A 5 2.17 -44.89 10.95
C PHE A 5 2.84 -44.74 9.57
N SER A 6 3.15 -43.50 9.16
CA SER A 6 4.57 -43.09 9.02
C SER A 6 4.71 -41.58 8.74
N ARG A 7 5.64 -40.95 9.45
CA ARG A 7 6.21 -39.62 9.17
C ARG A 7 7.29 -39.74 8.07
N ILE A 8 7.80 -38.57 7.63
CA ILE A 8 9.12 -38.33 6.99
C ILE A 8 9.09 -38.49 5.44
N LEU A 9 9.61 -37.63 4.55
CA LEU A 9 10.73 -36.67 4.54
C LEU A 9 10.52 -35.61 3.41
N LEU A 10 10.97 -34.36 3.63
CA LEU A 10 11.26 -33.36 2.59
C LEU A 10 12.62 -33.66 1.91
N PRO A 11 12.81 -33.32 0.62
CA PRO A 11 14.07 -32.70 0.20
C PRO A 11 13.79 -31.49 -0.73
N ALA A 12 14.29 -30.30 -0.44
CA ALA A 12 15.68 -29.82 -0.57
C ALA A 12 15.76 -28.83 -1.75
N PHE A 13 15.59 -27.56 -1.40
CA PHE A 13 15.94 -26.38 -2.18
C PHE A 13 17.45 -26.37 -2.41
N MET A 14 17.90 -26.40 -3.67
CA MET A 14 19.20 -25.86 -4.09
C MET A 14 19.14 -25.60 -5.59
N LEU A 15 19.26 -24.34 -6.00
CA LEU A 15 20.27 -23.96 -6.98
C LEU A 15 20.52 -22.45 -6.88
N ALA A 16 21.69 -22.12 -6.34
CA ALA A 16 22.26 -20.79 -6.32
C ALA A 16 22.66 -20.37 -7.74
N GLY A 17 22.23 -19.19 -8.16
CA GLY A 17 22.71 -18.51 -9.37
C GLY A 17 23.05 -17.07 -9.04
N SER A 18 24.29 -16.81 -8.65
CA SER A 18 24.83 -15.46 -8.53
C SER A 18 25.21 -14.94 -9.91
N LEU A 19 24.35 -14.10 -10.51
CA LEU A 19 24.75 -13.28 -11.66
C LEU A 19 25.68 -12.17 -11.16
N SER A 20 26.97 -12.27 -11.50
CA SER A 20 27.91 -11.17 -11.37
C SER A 20 27.73 -10.22 -12.55
N LEU A 21 27.25 -9.00 -12.29
CA LEU A 21 27.26 -7.93 -13.30
C LEU A 21 28.67 -7.37 -13.42
N VAL A 22 29.24 -7.52 -14.61
CA VAL A 22 30.49 -6.88 -15.04
C VAL A 22 30.32 -5.37 -14.99
N ALA A 23 31.15 -4.69 -14.20
CA ALA A 23 31.29 -3.25 -14.21
C ALA A 23 32.00 -2.82 -15.50
N CYS A 24 31.28 -2.19 -16.43
CA CYS A 24 31.88 -1.50 -17.57
C CYS A 24 32.50 -0.18 -17.09
N GLN A 25 33.81 -0.21 -16.88
CA GLN A 25 34.65 0.96 -16.70
C GLN A 25 34.79 1.69 -18.04
N LYS A 26 34.38 2.96 -18.10
CA LYS A 26 34.72 3.88 -19.19
C LYS A 26 35.24 5.19 -18.60
N GLN A 27 36.54 5.42 -18.80
CA GLN A 27 37.21 6.71 -18.73
C GLN A 27 37.96 6.87 -20.07
N PRO A 28 37.91 8.05 -20.72
CA PRO A 28 39.02 9.02 -20.63
C PRO A 28 38.54 10.50 -20.53
N GLU A 29 39.06 11.30 -19.60
CA GLU A 29 40.18 12.28 -19.74
C GLU A 29 39.70 13.73 -20.04
N HIS A 30 39.99 14.70 -19.15
CA HIS A 30 40.84 15.89 -19.40
C HIS A 30 40.58 17.12 -18.47
N ILE A 31 41.47 17.26 -17.47
CA ILE A 31 42.25 18.45 -17.01
C ILE A 31 41.61 19.69 -16.30
N SER A 32 42.07 19.85 -15.05
CA SER A 32 42.49 21.02 -14.22
C SER A 32 41.60 22.24 -13.93
N SER A 33 41.38 22.53 -12.64
CA SER A 33 42.28 23.40 -11.82
C SER A 33 41.84 23.58 -10.35
N ALA A 34 42.75 23.26 -9.43
CA ALA A 34 43.15 23.93 -8.17
C ALA A 34 42.15 24.37 -7.03
N THR A 35 42.49 23.88 -5.82
CA THR A 35 42.38 24.48 -4.45
C THR A 35 40.98 24.53 -3.82
N THR A 36 40.68 23.90 -2.67
CA THR A 36 41.30 24.07 -1.34
C THR A 36 40.95 22.89 -0.42
N THR A 37 41.91 22.43 0.38
CA THR A 37 41.73 21.45 1.45
C THR A 37 41.09 22.10 2.68
N SER A 38 40.01 21.52 3.21
CA SER A 38 39.75 21.50 4.65
C SER A 38 39.06 20.19 5.03
N SER A 39 39.70 19.49 5.97
CA SER A 39 39.27 18.23 6.56
C SER A 39 38.16 18.42 7.59
N ALA A 40 37.53 17.28 7.89
CA ALA A 40 36.89 16.90 9.14
C ALA A 40 35.36 16.98 9.20
N ALA A 41 34.79 15.84 8.81
CA ALA A 41 33.98 14.96 9.65
C ALA A 41 32.55 15.36 10.05
N MET A 42 31.67 14.39 9.75
CA MET A 42 30.41 14.08 10.41
C MET A 42 29.32 15.14 10.26
N HIS A 43 28.44 14.92 9.28
CA HIS A 43 27.04 14.56 9.56
C HIS A 43 26.48 13.94 8.28
N THR A 44 26.78 12.65 8.03
CA THR A 44 25.93 11.85 7.15
C THR A 44 24.70 11.46 7.95
N ALA A 45 23.83 12.43 8.23
CA ALA A 45 22.41 12.11 8.24
C ALA A 45 22.12 11.80 6.78
N SER A 46 21.91 10.53 6.45
CA SER A 46 21.36 10.17 5.16
C SER A 46 20.07 10.97 5.02
N GLU A 47 20.09 12.03 4.21
CA GLU A 47 18.91 12.78 3.85
C GLU A 47 18.02 11.78 3.11
N VAL A 48 17.11 11.16 3.84
CA VAL A 48 16.10 10.26 3.28
C VAL A 48 15.23 11.17 2.42
N SER A 49 15.57 11.23 1.14
CA SER A 49 14.81 11.97 0.16
C SER A 49 13.40 11.39 0.13
N ILE A 50 12.42 12.25 0.46
CA ILE A 50 11.01 11.90 0.36
C ILE A 50 10.71 11.67 -1.13
N PRO A 51 10.13 10.52 -1.53
CA PRO A 51 9.77 10.29 -2.93
C PRO A 51 8.86 11.40 -3.46
N GLN A 52 9.00 11.76 -4.74
CA GLN A 52 8.31 12.90 -5.36
C GLN A 52 6.76 12.86 -5.24
N ASN A 53 6.19 11.67 -5.11
CA ASN A 53 4.75 11.42 -4.99
C ASN A 53 4.24 11.36 -3.53
N ILE A 54 5.10 11.60 -2.55
CA ILE A 54 4.76 11.60 -1.13
C ILE A 54 4.71 13.04 -0.63
N ARG A 55 3.56 13.43 -0.07
CA ARG A 55 3.43 14.73 0.57
C ARG A 55 4.05 14.65 1.98
N PRO A 56 4.95 15.58 2.34
CA PRO A 56 5.49 15.64 3.70
C PRO A 56 4.43 16.13 4.68
N PHE A 57 4.44 15.56 5.89
CA PHE A 57 3.66 16.01 7.04
C PHE A 57 4.53 15.95 8.28
N THR A 58 4.20 16.77 9.28
CA THR A 58 4.85 16.72 10.59
C THR A 58 4.40 15.48 11.35
N THR A 59 5.33 14.75 11.96
CA THR A 59 5.03 13.64 12.87
C THR A 59 4.20 14.12 14.05
N THR A 60 3.19 13.34 14.43
CA THR A 60 2.32 13.65 15.56
C THR A 60 2.21 12.47 16.54
N PRO A 61 1.83 12.71 17.81
CA PRO A 61 1.55 11.62 18.76
C PRO A 61 0.42 10.68 18.32
N ASP A 62 -0.51 11.15 17.49
CA ASP A 62 -1.66 10.38 17.02
C ASP A 62 -1.38 9.59 15.73
N ASP A 63 -0.13 9.61 15.22
CA ASP A 63 0.22 8.92 13.98
C ASP A 63 -0.07 7.41 14.06
N ALA A 64 0.29 6.77 15.17
CA ALA A 64 0.03 5.35 15.38
C ALA A 64 -1.47 5.01 15.42
N HIS A 65 -2.27 5.91 15.99
CA HIS A 65 -3.72 5.76 16.03
C HIS A 65 -4.32 5.81 14.62
N ASP A 66 -4.00 6.84 13.84
CA ASP A 66 -4.55 7.03 12.51
C ASP A 66 -4.08 5.96 11.52
N ILE A 67 -2.82 5.53 11.61
CA ILE A 67 -2.32 4.38 10.84
C ILE A 67 -3.15 3.13 11.15
N GLN A 68 -3.43 2.85 12.43
CA GLN A 68 -4.24 1.71 12.81
C GLN A 68 -5.67 1.80 12.26
N GLN A 69 -6.30 2.99 12.29
CA GLN A 69 -7.62 3.21 11.70
C GLN A 69 -7.63 2.90 10.19
N LEU A 70 -6.63 3.39 9.46
CA LEU A 70 -6.51 3.17 8.01
C LEU A 70 -6.19 1.71 7.65
N ASP A 71 -5.32 1.04 8.41
CA ASP A 71 -5.05 -0.39 8.23
C ASP A 71 -6.30 -1.23 8.54
N ASN A 72 -7.07 -0.87 9.57
CA ASN A 72 -8.34 -1.51 9.88
C ASN A 72 -9.38 -1.33 8.77
N PHE A 73 -9.47 -0.14 8.19
CA PHE A 73 -10.28 0.11 7.00
C PHE A 73 -9.89 -0.83 5.86
N ASN A 74 -8.61 -0.86 5.49
CA ASN A 74 -8.11 -1.68 4.37
C ASN A 74 -8.43 -3.16 4.57
N ARG A 75 -8.19 -3.69 5.77
CA ARG A 75 -8.51 -5.08 6.13
C ARG A 75 -10.01 -5.36 6.04
N THR A 76 -10.82 -4.55 6.72
CA THR A 76 -12.28 -4.77 6.78
C THR A 76 -12.91 -4.68 5.40
N PHE A 77 -12.46 -3.72 4.59
CA PHE A 77 -12.95 -3.54 3.22
C PHE A 77 -12.52 -4.70 2.31
N HIS A 78 -11.30 -5.21 2.48
CA HIS A 78 -10.82 -6.39 1.78
C HIS A 78 -11.68 -7.61 2.10
N ASP A 79 -11.90 -7.89 3.39
CA ASP A 79 -12.67 -9.05 3.86
C ASP A 79 -14.09 -9.02 3.30
N MET A 80 -14.79 -7.89 3.44
CA MET A 80 -16.12 -7.68 2.86
C MET A 80 -16.15 -7.90 1.33
N THR A 81 -15.10 -7.43 0.63
CA THR A 81 -15.00 -7.61 -0.82
C THR A 81 -14.77 -9.09 -1.19
N GLN A 82 -14.01 -9.84 -0.38
CA GLN A 82 -13.83 -11.28 -0.60
C GLN A 82 -15.13 -12.05 -0.36
N ASP A 83 -15.87 -11.74 0.70
CA ASP A 83 -17.16 -12.35 1.00
C ASP A 83 -18.15 -12.13 -0.15
N MET A 84 -18.24 -10.88 -0.63
CA MET A 84 -19.05 -10.54 -1.79
C MET A 84 -18.62 -11.31 -3.05
N ARG A 85 -17.31 -11.46 -3.31
CA ARG A 85 -16.80 -12.24 -4.45
C ARG A 85 -17.22 -13.70 -4.34
N THR A 86 -17.09 -14.31 -3.17
CA THR A 86 -17.49 -15.69 -2.91
C THR A 86 -19.00 -15.88 -3.13
N GLU A 87 -19.83 -14.94 -2.71
CA GLU A 87 -21.28 -15.00 -2.96
C GLU A 87 -21.60 -14.92 -4.47
N LEU A 88 -20.96 -14.01 -5.19
CA LEU A 88 -21.15 -13.89 -6.64
C LEU A 88 -20.74 -15.17 -7.38
N GLU A 89 -19.68 -15.84 -6.91
CA GLU A 89 -19.24 -17.14 -7.44
C GLU A 89 -20.26 -18.25 -7.17
N GLN A 90 -20.85 -18.30 -5.96
CA GLN A 90 -21.89 -19.26 -5.62
C GLN A 90 -23.15 -19.06 -6.47
N LEU A 91 -23.63 -17.83 -6.60
CA LEU A 91 -24.79 -17.51 -7.43
C LEU A 91 -24.55 -17.86 -8.90
N LYS A 92 -23.32 -17.67 -9.39
CA LYS A 92 -22.94 -18.09 -10.74
C LYS A 92 -23.03 -19.61 -10.89
N GLN A 93 -22.55 -20.39 -9.91
CA GLN A 93 -22.60 -21.86 -9.93
C GLN A 93 -24.04 -22.39 -9.95
N TYR A 94 -24.97 -21.73 -9.26
CA TYR A 94 -26.38 -22.11 -9.23
C TYR A 94 -27.21 -21.55 -10.40
N ASN A 95 -26.60 -20.86 -11.37
CA ASN A 95 -27.28 -20.14 -12.45
C ASN A 95 -28.30 -19.09 -11.95
N GLN A 96 -28.01 -18.48 -10.80
CA GLN A 96 -28.84 -17.45 -10.16
C GLN A 96 -28.23 -16.04 -10.28
N LEU A 97 -27.04 -15.91 -10.87
CA LEU A 97 -26.36 -14.63 -11.03
C LEU A 97 -26.97 -13.80 -12.18
N THR A 98 -27.79 -12.81 -11.81
CA THR A 98 -28.37 -11.84 -12.75
C THR A 98 -27.51 -10.58 -12.90
N PRO A 99 -27.53 -9.89 -14.05
CA PRO A 99 -26.85 -8.59 -14.21
C PRO A 99 -27.26 -7.53 -13.19
N GLU A 100 -28.54 -7.49 -12.81
CA GLU A 100 -29.09 -6.55 -11.84
C GLU A 100 -28.46 -6.75 -10.46
N PHE A 101 -28.32 -8.00 -10.03
CA PHE A 101 -27.64 -8.35 -8.78
C PHE A 101 -26.16 -7.93 -8.79
N VAL A 102 -25.46 -8.16 -9.90
CA VAL A 102 -24.07 -7.72 -10.05
C VAL A 102 -23.95 -6.21 -9.91
N GLU A 103 -24.88 -5.46 -10.50
CA GLU A 103 -24.87 -4.00 -10.41
C GLU A 103 -25.20 -3.53 -8.98
N GLN A 104 -26.21 -4.13 -8.34
CA GLN A 104 -26.52 -3.85 -6.94
C GLN A 104 -25.29 -4.08 -6.04
N ARG A 105 -24.56 -5.18 -6.22
CA ARG A 105 -23.36 -5.47 -5.42
C ARG A 105 -22.21 -4.49 -5.63
N LYS A 106 -22.04 -3.96 -6.84
CA LYS A 106 -21.09 -2.86 -7.06
C LYS A 106 -21.51 -1.60 -6.29
N GLN A 107 -22.79 -1.25 -6.31
CA GLN A 107 -23.31 -0.09 -5.58
C GLN A 107 -23.14 -0.28 -4.06
N ASP A 108 -23.45 -1.47 -3.54
CA ASP A 108 -23.27 -1.80 -2.13
C ASP A 108 -21.81 -1.69 -1.70
N GLN A 109 -20.87 -2.16 -2.54
CA GLN A 109 -19.43 -2.04 -2.27
C GLN A 109 -18.99 -0.56 -2.22
N ILE A 110 -19.46 0.26 -3.16
CA ILE A 110 -19.16 1.70 -3.21
C ILE A 110 -19.69 2.41 -1.96
N HIS A 111 -20.95 2.18 -1.60
CA HIS A 111 -21.55 2.77 -0.42
C HIS A 111 -20.83 2.35 0.87
N SER A 112 -20.45 1.08 0.97
CA SER A 112 -19.71 0.57 2.11
C SER A 112 -18.36 1.25 2.24
N ALA A 113 -17.61 1.42 1.14
CA ALA A 113 -16.34 2.14 1.15
C ALA A 113 -16.51 3.59 1.63
N LEU A 114 -17.48 4.32 1.07
CA LEU A 114 -17.73 5.73 1.41
C LEU A 114 -18.14 5.92 2.87
N ASN A 115 -19.00 5.04 3.39
CA ASN A 115 -19.43 5.11 4.79
C ASN A 115 -18.29 4.74 5.73
N MET A 116 -17.59 3.63 5.48
CA MET A 116 -16.45 3.22 6.30
C MET A 116 -15.35 4.29 6.34
N LEU A 117 -15.08 4.97 5.21
CA LEU A 117 -14.13 6.08 5.18
C LEU A 117 -14.61 7.26 6.01
N LYS A 118 -15.88 7.65 5.90
CA LYS A 118 -16.47 8.75 6.69
C LYS A 118 -16.42 8.50 8.19
N ASP A 119 -16.55 7.24 8.59
CA ASP A 119 -16.58 6.84 10.00
C ASP A 119 -15.19 6.77 10.65
N LEU A 120 -14.11 6.97 9.89
CA LEU A 120 -12.76 7.01 10.44
C LEU A 120 -12.54 8.24 11.32
N ASP A 121 -12.12 8.01 12.56
CA ASP A 121 -11.83 9.07 13.53
C ASP A 121 -10.39 9.59 13.43
N LEU A 122 -9.99 10.14 12.29
CA LEU A 122 -8.60 10.53 12.02
C LEU A 122 -8.22 11.88 12.65
N LYS A 123 -7.17 11.87 13.49
CA LYS A 123 -6.70 13.01 14.28
C LYS A 123 -5.67 13.87 13.54
N THR A 124 -4.89 13.26 12.67
CA THR A 124 -3.76 13.88 11.99
C THR A 124 -4.15 14.51 10.65
N GLU A 125 -3.39 15.51 10.18
CA GLU A 125 -3.57 16.04 8.82
C GLU A 125 -3.26 14.98 7.76
N GLN A 126 -2.21 14.17 7.98
CA GLN A 126 -1.80 13.11 7.06
C GLN A 126 -2.88 12.03 6.92
N GLY A 127 -3.48 11.60 8.03
CA GLY A 127 -4.58 10.64 8.02
C GLY A 127 -5.77 11.15 7.20
N ARG A 128 -6.23 12.38 7.47
CA ARG A 128 -7.32 13.01 6.71
C ARG A 128 -6.98 13.21 5.23
N TYR A 129 -5.72 13.49 4.90
CA TYR A 129 -5.27 13.57 3.51
C TYR A 129 -5.38 12.22 2.79
N ILE A 130 -4.94 11.12 3.43
CA ILE A 130 -5.07 9.76 2.89
C ILE A 130 -6.55 9.39 2.70
N GLN A 131 -7.37 9.65 3.73
CA GLN A 131 -8.82 9.43 3.68
C GLN A 131 -9.47 10.19 2.52
N GLY A 132 -9.13 11.45 2.31
CA GLY A 132 -9.64 12.27 1.21
C GLY A 132 -9.36 11.64 -0.15
N MET A 133 -8.10 11.24 -0.40
CA MET A 133 -7.74 10.59 -1.67
C MET A 133 -8.47 9.26 -1.89
N MET A 134 -8.68 8.46 -0.85
CA MET A 134 -9.47 7.24 -0.94
C MET A 134 -10.95 7.55 -1.20
N TYR A 135 -11.50 8.54 -0.51
CA TYR A 135 -12.89 8.96 -0.63
C TYR A 135 -13.18 9.47 -2.05
N ASP A 136 -12.33 10.34 -2.58
CA ASP A 136 -12.46 10.90 -3.93
C ASP A 136 -12.53 9.81 -5.00
N TYR A 137 -11.74 8.74 -4.87
CA TYR A 137 -11.81 7.60 -5.78
C TYR A 137 -13.18 6.91 -5.76
N TRP A 138 -13.72 6.64 -4.57
CA TRP A 138 -15.01 5.97 -4.42
C TRP A 138 -16.18 6.87 -4.84
N ASP A 139 -16.07 8.17 -4.57
CA ASP A 139 -17.07 9.17 -4.96
C ASP A 139 -17.12 9.32 -6.48
N GLN A 140 -15.97 9.35 -7.16
CA GLN A 140 -15.91 9.29 -8.62
C GLN A 140 -16.51 8.00 -9.16
N LEU A 141 -16.27 6.86 -8.50
CA LEU A 141 -16.83 5.57 -8.90
C LEU A 141 -18.36 5.52 -8.75
N GLN A 142 -18.92 6.20 -7.74
CA GLN A 142 -20.35 6.36 -7.52
C GLN A 142 -21.02 7.18 -8.63
N HIS A 143 -20.36 8.27 -9.07
CA HIS A 143 -20.92 9.23 -10.02
C HIS A 143 -20.54 8.98 -11.49
N LYS A 144 -19.74 7.94 -11.77
CA LYS A 144 -19.29 7.63 -13.13
C LYS A 144 -20.47 7.36 -14.07
N LYS A 145 -20.31 7.78 -15.33
CA LYS A 145 -21.24 7.39 -16.40
C LYS A 145 -20.86 6.06 -17.02
N ALA A 146 -21.82 5.42 -17.68
CA ALA A 146 -21.57 4.18 -18.42
C ALA A 146 -20.47 4.41 -19.48
N GLY A 147 -19.42 3.58 -19.44
CA GLY A 147 -18.25 3.69 -20.35
C GLY A 147 -17.15 4.65 -19.88
N GLU A 148 -17.36 5.40 -18.81
CA GLU A 148 -16.36 6.29 -18.23
C GLU A 148 -15.30 5.51 -17.43
N LYS A 149 -14.03 5.86 -17.62
CA LYS A 149 -12.93 5.32 -16.82
C LYS A 149 -12.67 6.23 -15.64
N VAL A 150 -12.71 5.66 -14.44
CA VAL A 150 -12.36 6.37 -13.20
C VAL A 150 -10.84 6.39 -13.03
N ASP A 151 -10.31 7.54 -12.64
CA ASP A 151 -8.89 7.69 -12.32
C ASP A 151 -8.56 6.96 -11.02
N LYS A 152 -7.59 6.04 -11.08
CA LYS A 152 -7.12 5.27 -9.92
C LYS A 152 -5.95 5.94 -9.22
N THR A 153 -5.43 7.04 -9.75
CA THR A 153 -4.28 7.76 -9.20
C THR A 153 -4.49 8.11 -7.72
N PRO A 154 -5.66 8.62 -7.27
CA PRO A 154 -5.87 8.97 -5.86
C PRO A 154 -5.67 7.78 -4.91
N VAL A 155 -6.26 6.62 -5.20
CA VAL A 155 -6.14 5.45 -4.32
C VAL A 155 -4.73 4.84 -4.33
N ILE A 156 -4.03 4.91 -5.47
CA ILE A 156 -2.63 4.49 -5.57
C ILE A 156 -1.74 5.41 -4.71
N GLN A 157 -1.93 6.73 -4.82
CA GLN A 157 -1.20 7.71 -4.02
C GLN A 157 -1.51 7.55 -2.53
N ALA A 158 -2.77 7.34 -2.16
CA ALA A 158 -3.17 7.08 -0.78
C ALA A 158 -2.47 5.86 -0.19
N THR A 159 -2.38 4.77 -0.97
CA THR A 159 -1.67 3.55 -0.57
C THR A 159 -0.18 3.82 -0.37
N GLN A 160 0.45 4.51 -1.32
CA GLN A 160 1.88 4.86 -1.23
C GLN A 160 2.17 5.78 -0.04
N GLN A 161 1.29 6.76 0.22
CA GLN A 161 1.40 7.66 1.36
C GLN A 161 1.28 6.91 2.69
N LEU A 162 0.35 5.97 2.81
CA LEU A 162 0.17 5.15 4.01
C LEU A 162 1.37 4.22 4.25
N GLU A 163 1.85 3.53 3.22
CA GLU A 163 3.01 2.63 3.33
C GLU A 163 4.29 3.38 3.68
N TYR A 164 4.51 4.56 3.08
CA TYR A 164 5.61 5.44 3.48
C TYR A 164 5.47 5.86 4.95
N TRP A 165 4.28 6.26 5.38
CA TRP A 165 4.03 6.69 6.74
C TRP A 165 4.33 5.59 7.76
N LYS A 166 3.88 4.36 7.50
CA LYS A 166 4.15 3.18 8.33
C LYS A 166 5.64 2.90 8.46
N ALA A 167 6.38 2.96 7.35
CA ALA A 167 7.83 2.75 7.36
C ALA A 167 8.60 3.81 8.16
N HIS A 168 8.08 5.04 8.26
CA HIS A 168 8.80 6.16 8.88
C HIS A 168 8.28 6.55 10.27
N THR A 169 7.18 5.94 10.73
CA THR A 169 6.69 6.03 12.12
C THR A 169 7.23 4.91 13.00
N ALA A 170 7.40 3.71 12.45
CA ALA A 170 8.04 2.60 13.17
C ALA A 170 9.51 2.89 13.53
N ASN A 171 10.20 3.70 12.71
CA ASN A 171 11.60 4.05 12.91
C ASN A 171 11.83 5.25 13.85
N THR A 172 10.79 5.99 14.21
CA THR A 172 10.87 7.18 15.09
C THR A 172 10.46 6.90 16.53
N ASN A 173 10.01 5.68 16.84
CA ASN A 173 9.62 5.28 18.19
C ASN A 173 10.57 4.20 18.77
N PRO A 174 11.79 4.57 19.20
CA PRO A 174 12.66 3.64 19.91
C PRO A 174 12.13 3.46 21.33
N ALA A 175 11.42 2.35 21.56
CA ALA A 175 11.11 1.76 22.85
C ALA A 175 10.31 2.61 23.87
N SER A 176 9.11 2.11 24.19
CA SER A 176 8.57 2.21 25.56
C SER A 176 9.39 1.35 26.51
#